data_AF-A0A7X1WQR7-F1
#
_entry.id   AF-A0A7X1WQR7-F1
#
_cell.length_a   1.000
_cell.length_b   1.000
_cell.length_c   1.000
_cell.angle_alpha   90.00
_cell.angle_beta   90.00
_cell.angle_gamma   90.00
#
_symmetry.space_group_name_H-M   'P 1'
#
loop_
_entity.id
_entity.type
_entity.pdbx_description
1 polymer ?
#
loop_
_entity_poly.entity_id
_entity_poly.type
_entity_poly.pdbx_seq_one_letter_code
_entity_poly.pdbx_strand_id
1 'polypeptide(L)'
;MNPPAANSPEKRKPVAINMRADSKKRDLIDMAAALSGSDRTSFILDAACKRAEEVILDQRVFVLDEADFDAFEQALQASPLKTNDRLRALLERPSRWT
;
A
#
# COMPACT_ATOMS: atom_id res chain seq x y z
N MET A 1 -21.92 -27.74 14.40
CA MET A 1 -20.68 -27.02 14.06
C MET A 1 -20.64 -26.83 12.55
N ASN A 2 -20.81 -25.60 12.05
CA ASN A 2 -20.50 -25.25 10.65
C ASN A 2 -19.15 -24.53 10.63
N PRO A 3 -18.26 -24.80 9.65
CA PRO A 3 -16.98 -24.10 9.51
C PRO A 3 -17.20 -22.65 9.00
N PRO A 4 -16.33 -21.70 9.38
CA PRO A 4 -16.42 -20.32 8.89
C PRO A 4 -16.08 -20.29 7.39
N ALA A 5 -17.02 -19.76 6.60
CA ALA A 5 -16.85 -19.54 5.17
C ALA A 5 -15.62 -18.64 4.91
N ALA A 6 -14.75 -19.10 4.03
CA ALA A 6 -13.65 -18.30 3.50
C ALA A 6 -14.24 -17.04 2.82
N ASN A 7 -13.80 -15.86 3.27
CA ASN A 7 -14.15 -14.58 2.65
C ASN A 7 -13.84 -14.63 1.15
N SER A 8 -14.90 -14.72 0.34
CA SER A 8 -14.81 -14.51 -1.10
C SER A 8 -14.45 -13.04 -1.35
N PRO A 9 -13.60 -12.71 -2.33
CA PRO A 9 -13.26 -11.32 -2.61
C PRO A 9 -14.51 -10.63 -3.16
N GLU A 10 -15.21 -9.88 -2.32
CA GLU A 10 -16.21 -8.93 -2.79
C GLU A 10 -15.57 -8.05 -3.85
N LYS A 11 -16.15 -8.00 -5.06
CA LYS A 11 -15.72 -7.10 -6.12
C LYS A 11 -15.75 -5.68 -5.56
N ARG A 12 -14.57 -5.12 -5.26
CA ARG A 12 -14.43 -3.75 -4.77
C ARG A 12 -15.04 -2.82 -5.82
N LYS A 13 -16.14 -2.16 -5.45
CA LYS A 13 -16.84 -1.22 -6.32
C LYS A 13 -15.93 0.00 -6.51
N PRO A 14 -15.81 0.55 -7.74
CA PRO A 14 -15.10 1.81 -7.95
C PRO A 14 -15.69 2.91 -7.07
N VAL A 15 -14.83 3.64 -6.36
CA VAL A 15 -15.22 4.80 -5.54
C VAL A 15 -14.77 6.06 -6.25
N ALA A 16 -15.68 7.04 -6.37
CA ALA A 16 -15.38 8.29 -7.07
C ALA A 16 -14.44 9.18 -6.26
N ILE A 17 -13.41 9.72 -6.92
CA ILE A 17 -12.52 10.76 -6.37
C ILE A 17 -12.85 12.07 -7.10
N ASN A 18 -13.51 13.00 -6.41
CA ASN A 18 -13.87 14.30 -6.96
C ASN A 18 -12.75 15.32 -6.67
N MET A 19 -12.29 16.03 -7.70
CA MET A 19 -11.21 17.02 -7.57
C MET A 19 -11.47 18.28 -8.40
N ARG A 20 -10.92 19.41 -7.93
CA ARG A 20 -10.91 20.69 -8.64
C ARG A 20 -9.47 21.07 -8.96
N ALA A 21 -9.24 21.57 -10.16
CA ALA A 21 -7.96 22.09 -10.60
C ALA A 21 -8.19 23.41 -11.35
N ASP A 22 -7.25 24.34 -11.23
CA ASP A 22 -7.19 25.50 -12.13
C ASP A 22 -6.81 25.06 -13.54
N SER A 23 -7.09 25.92 -14.53
CA SER A 23 -6.85 25.64 -15.95
C SER A 23 -5.38 25.30 -16.22
N LYS A 24 -4.44 26.05 -15.62
CA LYS A 24 -3.01 25.84 -15.84
C LYS A 24 -2.55 24.45 -15.38
N LYS A 25 -2.99 24.00 -14.20
CA LYS A 25 -2.71 22.64 -13.71
C LYS A 25 -3.33 21.57 -14.60
N ARG A 26 -4.57 21.79 -15.04
CA ARG A 26 -5.26 20.86 -15.95
C ARG A 26 -4.50 20.74 -17.28
N ASP A 27 -4.14 21.85 -17.91
CA ASP A 27 -3.47 21.87 -19.21
C ASP A 27 -2.11 21.16 -19.14
N LEU A 28 -1.37 21.36 -18.03
CA LEU A 28 -0.12 20.65 -17.78
C LEU A 28 -0.32 19.13 -17.68
N ILE A 29 -1.37 18.69 -16.96
CA ILE A 29 -1.69 17.26 -16.81
C ILE A 29 -2.16 16.68 -18.15
N ASP A 30 -3.02 17.38 -18.89
CA ASP A 30 -3.52 16.94 -20.19
C ASP A 30 -2.35 16.75 -21.18
N MET A 31 -1.36 17.65 -21.17
CA MET A 31 -0.14 17.51 -21.97
C MET A 31 0.68 16.29 -21.54
N ALA A 32 0.91 16.09 -20.24
CA ALA A 32 1.68 14.96 -19.75
C ALA A 32 1.01 13.61 -20.07
N ALA A 33 -0.32 13.51 -19.89
CA ALA A 33 -1.10 12.33 -20.24
C ALA A 33 -1.00 12.01 -21.74
N ALA A 34 -1.11 13.04 -22.60
CA ALA A 34 -0.94 12.88 -24.04
C ALA A 34 0.45 12.35 -24.42
N LEU A 35 1.51 12.86 -23.79
CA LEU A 35 2.88 12.36 -24.01
C LEU A 35 3.10 10.94 -23.49
N SER A 36 2.38 10.54 -22.44
CA SER A 36 2.42 9.18 -21.88
C SER A 36 1.50 8.18 -22.59
N GLY A 37 0.65 8.63 -23.53
CA GLY A 37 -0.29 7.77 -24.25
C GLY A 37 -1.45 7.26 -23.39
N SER A 38 -1.76 7.94 -22.28
CA SER A 38 -2.86 7.59 -21.37
C SER A 38 -3.92 8.68 -21.34
N ASP A 39 -5.14 8.35 -20.91
CA ASP A 39 -6.14 9.37 -20.62
C ASP A 39 -5.83 10.09 -19.30
N ARG A 40 -6.34 11.33 -19.16
CA ARG A 40 -6.10 12.16 -17.99
C ARG A 40 -6.43 11.44 -16.67
N THR A 41 -7.54 10.72 -16.60
CA THR A 41 -8.00 10.10 -15.35
C THR A 41 -7.04 8.99 -14.94
N SER A 42 -6.68 8.11 -15.89
CA SER A 42 -5.70 7.05 -15.66
C SER A 42 -4.34 7.62 -15.27
N PHE A 43 -3.86 8.65 -15.98
CA PHE A 43 -2.60 9.32 -15.65
C PHE A 43 -2.58 9.89 -14.22
N ILE A 44 -3.65 10.59 -13.82
CA ILE A 44 -3.77 11.17 -12.48
C ILE A 44 -3.80 10.06 -11.42
N LEU A 45 -4.58 9.00 -11.64
CA LEU A 45 -4.67 7.89 -10.68
C LEU A 45 -3.33 7.18 -10.51
N ASP A 46 -2.65 6.86 -11.60
CA ASP A 46 -1.36 6.18 -11.56
C ASP A 46 -0.30 7.05 -10.86
N ALA A 47 -0.24 8.34 -11.19
CA ALA A 47 0.68 9.27 -10.54
C ALA A 47 0.38 9.44 -9.05
N ALA A 48 -0.90 9.54 -8.68
CA ALA A 48 -1.31 9.66 -7.28
C ALA A 48 -1.01 8.37 -6.48
N CYS A 49 -1.28 7.20 -7.05
CA CYS A 49 -0.96 5.90 -6.45
C CYS A 49 0.55 5.76 -6.24
N LYS A 50 1.36 6.02 -7.27
CA LYS A 50 2.81 5.96 -7.16
C LYS A 50 3.33 6.91 -6.07
N ARG A 51 2.82 8.13 -6.02
CA ARG A 51 3.23 9.09 -4.99
C ARG A 51 2.78 8.65 -3.59
N ALA A 52 1.59 8.06 -3.46
CA ALA A 52 1.12 7.53 -2.19
C ALA A 52 2.01 6.37 -1.71
N GLU A 53 2.39 5.45 -2.61
CA GLU A 53 3.32 4.35 -2.31
C GLU A 53 4.68 4.89 -1.84
N GLU A 54 5.25 5.85 -2.56
CA GLU A 54 6.50 6.51 -2.15
C GLU A 54 6.39 7.10 -0.74
N VAL A 55 5.32 7.85 -0.45
CA VAL A 55 5.12 8.47 0.87
C VAL A 55 4.96 7.42 1.98
N ILE A 56 4.24 6.33 1.70
CA ILE A 56 4.07 5.22 2.66
C ILE A 56 5.41 4.52 2.90
N LEU A 57 6.19 4.26 1.85
CA LEU A 57 7.49 3.59 1.96
C LEU A 57 8.55 4.50 2.62
N ASP A 58 8.47 5.80 2.40
CA ASP A 58 9.32 6.80 3.06
C ASP A 58 8.91 7.07 4.51
N GLN A 59 7.86 6.42 5.03
CA GLN A 59 7.47 6.55 6.42
C GLN A 59 8.52 5.91 7.35
N ARG A 60 9.37 6.75 7.92
CA ARG A 60 10.46 6.34 8.83
C ARG A 60 10.10 6.42 10.31
N VAL A 61 9.00 7.08 10.65
CA VAL A 61 8.54 7.28 12.03
C VAL A 61 7.18 6.63 12.20
N PHE A 62 7.12 5.66 13.10
CA PHE A 62 5.89 5.04 13.56
C PHE A 62 5.57 5.61 14.94
N VAL A 63 4.45 6.33 15.03
CA VAL A 63 3.94 6.84 16.30
C VAL A 63 3.00 5.78 16.86
N LEU A 64 3.33 5.28 18.05
CA LEU A 64 2.53 4.31 18.77
C LEU A 64 1.88 5.00 19.97
N ASP A 65 0.69 4.55 20.35
CA ASP A 65 0.18 4.87 21.68
C ASP A 65 0.92 4.05 22.76
N GLU A 66 0.63 4.31 24.03
CA GLU A 66 1.34 3.69 25.15
C GLU A 66 1.16 2.16 25.16
N ALA A 67 -0.03 1.66 24.82
CA ALA A 67 -0.32 0.23 24.79
C ALA A 67 0.42 -0.48 23.65
N ASP A 68 0.44 0.13 22.46
CA ASP A 68 1.16 -0.39 21.31
C ASP A 68 2.69 -0.35 21.53
N PHE A 69 3.19 0.67 22.23
CA PHE A 69 4.61 0.79 22.58
C PHE A 69 5.05 -0.28 23.60
N ASP A 70 4.25 -0.52 24.65
CA ASP A 70 4.52 -1.56 25.64
C ASP A 70 4.53 -2.96 24.99
N ALA A 71 3.58 -3.22 24.09
CA ALA A 71 3.51 -4.48 23.35
C ALA A 71 4.76 -4.66 22.45
N PHE A 72 5.22 -3.58 21.81
CA PHE A 72 6.44 -3.57 21.02
C PHE A 72 7.68 -3.84 21.88
N GLU A 73 7.82 -3.19 23.04
CA GLU A 73 8.95 -3.41 23.95
C GLU A 73 8.99 -4.85 24.47
N GLN A 74 7.85 -5.41 24.86
CA GLN A 74 7.75 -6.81 25.28
C GLN A 74 8.16 -7.77 24.15
N ALA A 75 7.78 -7.47 22.91
CA ALA A 75 8.17 -8.26 21.74
C ALA A 75 9.68 -8.22 21.46
N LEU A 76 10.36 -7.11 21.75
CA LEU A 76 11.81 -6.98 21.64
C LEU A 76 12.56 -7.74 22.73
N GLN A 77 12.04 -7.71 23.96
CA GLN A 77 12.65 -8.40 25.11
C GLN A 77 12.39 -9.91 25.11
N ALA A 78 11.36 -10.37 24.38
CA ALA A 78 11.07 -11.79 24.26
C ALA A 78 12.24 -12.54 23.58
N SER A 79 12.69 -13.61 24.24
CA SER A 79 13.67 -14.59 23.72
C SER A 79 13.24 -15.18 22.37
N PRO A 80 14.15 -15.81 21.59
CA PRO A 80 14.09 -15.84 20.13
C PRO A 80 12.73 -16.29 19.59
N LEU A 81 12.27 -15.58 18.57
CA LEU A 81 11.03 -15.84 17.85
C LEU A 81 10.87 -17.35 17.64
N LYS A 82 9.79 -17.92 18.19
CA LYS A 82 9.43 -19.32 17.95
C LYS A 82 9.46 -19.57 16.44
N THR A 83 9.99 -20.71 16.03
CA THR A 83 10.09 -21.11 14.62
C THR A 83 8.78 -20.83 13.90
N ASN A 84 8.83 -19.91 12.93
CA ASN A 84 7.70 -19.55 12.10
C ASN A 84 7.87 -20.22 10.74
N ASP A 85 7.18 -21.36 10.55
CA ASP A 85 7.29 -22.15 9.32
C ASP A 85 6.89 -21.36 8.07
N ARG A 86 5.97 -20.38 8.20
CA ARG A 86 5.60 -19.50 7.09
C ARG A 86 6.70 -18.51 6.74
N LEU A 87 7.41 -17.98 7.74
CA LEU A 87 8.55 -17.10 7.53
C LEU A 87 9.70 -17.87 6.85
N ARG A 88 9.96 -19.10 7.28
CA ARG A 88 10.96 -19.98 6.64
C ARG A 88 10.62 -20.21 5.16
N ALA A 89 9.38 -20.62 4.87
CA ALA A 89 8.93 -20.83 3.49
C ALA A 89 8.98 -19.55 2.63
N LEU A 90 8.78 -18.36 3.22
CA LEU A 90 8.92 -17.08 2.52
C LEU A 90 10.38 -16.79 2.16
N LEU A 91 11.33 -17.02 3.09
CA LEU A 91 12.76 -16.78 2.87
C LEU A 91 13.39 -17.78 1.91
N GLU A 92 12.87 -19.02 1.84
CA GLU A 92 13.30 -20.04 0.88
C GLU A 92 12.79 -19.79 -0.55
N ARG A 93 11.81 -18.90 -0.72
CA ARG A 93 11.25 -18.59 -2.03
C ARG A 93 12.26 -17.77 -2.84
N PRO A 94 12.56 -18.17 -4.10
CA PRO A 94 13.48 -17.42 -4.95
C PRO A 94 12.97 -15.98 -5.15
N SER A 95 13.91 -15.02 -5.10
CA SER A 95 13.60 -13.60 -5.31
C SER A 95 12.95 -13.43 -6.68
N ARG A 96 11.83 -12.72 -6.73
CA ARG A 96 11.10 -12.45 -7.98
C ARG A 96 11.61 -11.26 -8.75
N TRP A 97 12.63 -10.60 -8.21
CA TRP A 97 13.32 -9.52 -8.87
C TRP A 97 14.67 -10.06 -9.34
N THR A 98 14.81 -10.12 -10.65
CA THR A 98 16.06 -10.14 -11.42
C THR A 98 15.98 -8.98 -12.37
#